data_AF-A0A926BCH0-F1
#
_entry.id   AF-A0A926BCH0-F1
#
_cell.length_a   1.000
_cell.length_b   1.000
_cell.length_c   1.000
_cell.angle_alpha   90.00
_cell.angle_beta   90.00
_cell.angle_gamma   90.00
#
_symmetry.space_group_name_H-M   'P 1'
#
loop_
_entity.id
_entity.type
_entity.pdbx_description
1 polymer ?
#
loop_
_entity_poly.entity_id
_entity_poly.type
_entity_poly.pdbx_seq_one_letter_code
_entity_poly.pdbx_strand_id
1 'polypeptide(L)'
;MNAPQVLYEGRTDEAIAVVRARYDGAKRSPFNEAECGNHYARAMASWACIGAWTGQMYDANTGNLRFKPLAERRSRRDFWATGDGWGTAVTTGDGDISIVVGGGTVRIGDKWLRAGDSATVPSPP
;
A
#
# COMPACT_ATOMS: atom_id res chain seq x y z
N MET A 1 -6.52 20.24 0.26
CA MET A 1 -6.76 18.82 -0.06
C MET A 1 -5.50 18.03 0.26
N ASN A 2 -5.59 16.83 0.84
CA ASN A 2 -4.42 15.98 1.13
C ASN A 2 -4.28 14.88 0.05
N ALA A 3 -3.06 14.42 -0.24
CA ALA A 3 -2.81 13.50 -1.35
C ALA A 3 -3.56 12.15 -1.27
N PRO A 4 -3.75 11.52 -0.08
CA PRO A 4 -4.53 10.29 0.03
C PRO A 4 -6.00 10.47 -0.41
N GLN A 5 -6.63 11.58 -0.06
CA GLN A 5 -8.01 11.86 -0.47
C GLN A 5 -8.12 11.98 -2.01
N VAL A 6 -7.16 12.65 -2.64
CA VAL A 6 -7.10 12.78 -4.11
C VAL A 6 -6.90 11.41 -4.80
N LEU A 7 -6.11 10.51 -4.19
CA LEU A 7 -5.97 9.13 -4.66
C LEU A 7 -7.27 8.33 -4.55
N TYR A 8 -8.00 8.47 -3.44
CA TYR A 8 -9.31 7.82 -3.28
C TYR A 8 -10.35 8.32 -4.28
N GLU A 9 -10.27 9.60 -4.69
CA GLU A 9 -11.09 10.18 -5.76
C GLU A 9 -10.66 9.72 -7.18
N GLY A 10 -9.61 8.90 -7.31
CA GLY A 10 -9.12 8.38 -8.60
C GLY A 10 -8.26 9.35 -9.39
N ARG A 11 -7.87 10.49 -8.81
CA ARG A 11 -7.11 11.57 -9.48
C ARG A 11 -5.60 11.40 -9.26
N THR A 12 -5.07 10.30 -9.76
CA THR A 12 -3.70 9.85 -9.49
C THR A 12 -2.62 10.88 -9.81
N ASP A 13 -2.65 11.48 -11.01
CA ASP A 13 -1.62 12.43 -11.45
C ASP A 13 -1.62 13.70 -10.59
N GLU A 14 -2.79 14.13 -10.15
CA GLU A 14 -2.94 15.28 -9.28
C GLU A 14 -2.45 14.98 -7.86
N ALA A 15 -2.72 13.77 -7.34
CA ALA A 15 -2.17 13.36 -6.05
C ALA A 15 -0.63 13.39 -6.06
N ILE A 16 -0.02 12.88 -7.14
CA ILE A 16 1.44 12.92 -7.33
C ILE A 16 1.93 14.37 -7.42
N ALA A 17 1.23 15.22 -8.17
CA ALA A 17 1.57 16.64 -8.29
C ALA A 17 1.50 17.36 -6.94
N VAL A 18 0.47 17.09 -6.13
CA VAL A 18 0.30 17.66 -4.78
C VAL A 18 1.44 17.22 -3.86
N VAL A 19 1.86 15.96 -3.91
CA VAL A 19 3.02 15.47 -3.14
C VAL A 19 4.29 16.17 -3.61
N ARG A 20 4.56 16.22 -4.91
CA ARG A 20 5.80 16.80 -5.47
C ARG A 20 5.91 18.31 -5.24
N ALA A 21 4.81 19.04 -5.43
CA ALA A 21 4.76 20.49 -5.23
C ALA A 21 5.00 20.92 -3.77
N ARG A 22 4.85 19.99 -2.82
CA ARG A 22 5.10 20.25 -1.39
C ARG A 22 6.59 20.28 -1.04
N TYR A 23 7.44 19.61 -1.82
CA TYR A 23 8.88 19.48 -1.61
C TYR A 23 9.67 20.08 -2.79
N ASP A 24 9.21 21.21 -3.32
CA ASP A 24 9.78 21.85 -4.52
C ASP A 24 11.16 22.49 -4.32
N GLY A 25 11.69 22.50 -3.09
CA GLY A 25 12.98 23.11 -2.76
C GLY A 25 12.96 24.65 -2.68
N ALA A 26 12.01 25.30 -3.34
CA ALA A 26 11.85 26.75 -3.37
C ALA A 26 11.05 27.27 -2.16
N LYS A 27 10.03 26.54 -1.74
CA LYS A 27 9.17 26.92 -0.60
C LYS A 27 9.63 26.28 0.71
N ARG A 28 10.21 25.08 0.64
CA ARG A 28 10.73 24.27 1.77
C ARG A 28 11.81 23.32 1.27
N SER A 29 12.70 22.90 2.17
CA SER A 29 13.73 21.92 1.84
C SER A 29 13.10 20.65 1.24
N PRO A 30 13.64 20.11 0.13
CA PRO A 30 13.14 18.88 -0.49
C PRO A 30 13.27 17.66 0.44
N PHE A 31 14.16 17.76 1.41
CA PHE A 31 14.52 16.69 2.34
C PHE A 31 14.07 16.97 3.77
N ASN A 32 13.44 18.13 4.04
CA ASN A 32 13.06 18.53 5.40
C ASN A 32 11.64 19.10 5.42
N GLU A 33 10.76 18.43 6.17
CA GLU A 33 9.40 18.90 6.45
C GLU A 33 9.45 20.04 7.48
N ALA A 34 8.82 21.18 7.19
CA ALA A 34 8.77 22.28 8.16
C ALA A 34 7.89 21.90 9.37
N GLU A 35 8.56 21.48 10.44
CA GLU A 35 8.03 21.20 11.77
C GLU A 35 8.01 22.49 12.61
N CYS A 36 6.84 22.99 12.94
CA CYS A 36 6.69 23.70 14.21
C CYS A 36 6.31 22.65 15.25
N GLY A 37 7.32 21.93 15.76
CA GLY A 37 7.22 20.94 16.85
C GLY A 37 7.66 19.53 16.45
N ASN A 38 8.66 19.00 17.18
CA ASN A 38 9.40 17.73 16.97
C ASN A 38 8.57 16.42 17.09
N HIS A 39 7.25 16.43 16.89
CA HIS A 39 6.39 15.26 17.18
C HIS A 39 5.40 14.92 16.04
N TYR A 40 5.93 14.27 15.00
CA TYR A 40 5.52 12.92 14.55
C TYR A 40 4.03 12.61 14.25
N ALA A 41 3.30 13.49 13.55
CA ALA A 41 1.94 13.15 13.11
C ALA A 41 1.67 13.28 11.59
N ARG A 42 2.43 14.11 10.85
CA ARG A 42 2.14 14.37 9.43
C ARG A 42 2.96 13.56 8.42
N ALA A 43 4.10 13.00 8.82
CA ALA A 43 4.86 12.08 7.98
C ALA A 43 4.06 10.80 7.63
N MET A 44 3.16 10.37 8.53
CA MET A 44 2.25 9.25 8.28
C MET A 44 1.17 9.54 7.22
N ALA A 45 0.95 10.79 6.83
CA ALA A 45 0.04 11.08 5.72
C ALA A 45 0.54 10.45 4.40
N SER A 46 1.86 10.31 4.23
CA SER A 46 2.48 9.61 3.10
C SER A 46 2.27 8.09 3.17
N TRP A 47 2.16 7.52 4.37
CA TRP A 47 1.82 6.10 4.55
C TRP A 47 0.40 5.78 4.04
N ALA A 48 -0.55 6.68 4.27
CA ALA A 48 -1.92 6.54 3.75
C ALA A 48 -1.98 6.49 2.21
N CYS A 49 -0.99 7.03 1.50
CA CYS A 49 -0.89 6.90 0.05
C CYS A 49 -0.64 5.45 -0.39
N ILE A 50 0.05 4.64 0.40
CA ILE A 50 0.29 3.22 0.08
C ILE A 50 -1.07 2.50 0.05
N GLY A 51 -1.87 2.62 1.11
CA GLY A 51 -3.21 2.02 1.16
C GLY A 51 -4.15 2.54 0.08
N ALA A 52 -4.12 3.86 -0.21
CA ALA A 52 -4.94 4.45 -1.26
C ALA A 52 -4.53 3.98 -2.68
N TRP A 53 -3.22 3.78 -2.91
CA TRP A 53 -2.68 3.31 -4.19
C TRP A 53 -2.95 1.83 -4.42
N THR A 54 -2.60 0.98 -3.46
CA THR A 54 -2.72 -0.48 -3.56
C THR A 54 -4.16 -0.95 -3.36
N GLY A 55 -4.99 -0.14 -2.68
CA GLY A 55 -6.31 -0.54 -2.20
C GLY A 55 -6.24 -1.68 -1.18
N GLN A 56 -5.11 -1.82 -0.47
CA GLN A 56 -4.92 -2.90 0.48
C GLN A 56 -5.99 -2.84 1.59
N MET A 57 -6.67 -3.96 1.81
CA MET A 57 -7.52 -4.18 3.00
C MET A 57 -7.24 -5.55 3.58
N TYR A 58 -7.20 -5.65 4.90
CA TYR A 58 -7.01 -6.91 5.60
C TYR A 58 -8.06 -7.08 6.71
N ASP A 59 -8.79 -8.19 6.64
CA ASP A 59 -9.67 -8.64 7.72
C ASP A 59 -9.00 -9.80 8.47
N ALA A 60 -8.54 -9.54 9.69
CA ALA A 60 -7.85 -10.51 10.53
C ALA A 60 -8.78 -11.63 11.06
N ASN A 61 -10.09 -11.39 11.14
CA ASN A 61 -11.05 -12.41 11.58
C ASN A 61 -11.20 -13.50 10.52
N THR A 62 -11.24 -13.10 9.26
CA THR A 62 -11.42 -14.01 8.12
C THR A 62 -10.11 -14.37 7.40
N GLY A 63 -9.00 -13.71 7.72
CA GLY A 63 -7.73 -13.86 7.00
C GLY A 63 -7.81 -13.36 5.56
N ASN A 64 -8.65 -12.37 5.27
CA ASN A 64 -8.90 -11.91 3.92
C ASN A 64 -8.05 -10.68 3.60
N LEU A 65 -7.00 -10.86 2.77
CA LEU A 65 -6.15 -9.79 2.26
C LEU A 65 -6.54 -9.45 0.82
N ARG A 66 -6.93 -8.20 0.57
CA ARG A 66 -7.44 -7.71 -0.72
C ARG A 66 -6.62 -6.55 -1.25
N PHE A 67 -6.61 -6.40 -2.56
CA PHE A 67 -6.00 -5.29 -3.28
C PHE A 67 -6.96 -4.74 -4.34
N LYS A 68 -6.73 -3.50 -4.79
CA LYS A 68 -7.48 -2.92 -5.90
C LYS A 68 -7.21 -3.73 -7.18
N PRO A 69 -8.25 -4.10 -7.96
CA PRO A 69 -8.09 -4.80 -9.23
C PRO A 69 -7.17 -4.08 -10.20
N LEU A 70 -6.51 -4.84 -11.08
CA LEU A 70 -5.73 -4.30 -12.19
C LEU A 70 -6.62 -4.14 -13.42
N ALA A 71 -6.39 -3.08 -14.19
CA ALA A 71 -6.85 -3.04 -15.57
C ALA A 71 -6.14 -4.15 -16.37
N GLU A 72 -6.87 -4.81 -17.27
CA GLU A 72 -6.45 -6.03 -17.95
C GLU A 72 -5.03 -5.96 -18.55
N ARG A 73 -4.33 -7.10 -18.52
CA ARG A 73 -2.96 -7.33 -19.06
C ARG A 73 -1.80 -6.62 -18.37
N ARG A 74 -1.94 -6.21 -17.11
CA ARG A 74 -0.83 -5.70 -16.30
C ARG A 74 -0.54 -6.63 -15.12
N SER A 75 0.74 -6.75 -14.76
CA SER A 75 1.16 -7.24 -13.46
C SER A 75 1.54 -6.05 -12.57
N ARG A 76 1.31 -6.16 -11.26
CA ARG A 76 1.68 -5.14 -10.28
C ARG A 76 2.30 -5.78 -9.06
N ARG A 77 3.36 -5.14 -8.56
CA ARG A 77 4.04 -5.51 -7.32
C ARG A 77 3.75 -4.45 -6.28
N ASP A 78 3.07 -4.84 -5.21
CA ASP A 78 2.69 -3.97 -4.11
C ASP A 78 3.39 -4.37 -2.82
N PHE A 79 3.68 -3.38 -1.98
CA PHE A 79 3.99 -3.61 -0.59
C PHE A 79 2.70 -3.84 0.19
N TRP A 80 2.72 -4.78 1.15
CA TRP A 80 1.64 -4.95 2.12
C TRP A 80 2.18 -5.05 3.53
N ALA A 81 1.40 -4.54 4.49
CA ALA A 81 1.64 -4.70 5.91
C ALA A 81 0.33 -4.89 6.68
N THR A 82 0.36 -5.73 7.71
CA THR A 82 -0.72 -5.98 8.66
C THR A 82 -0.21 -5.70 10.09
N GLY A 83 -1.00 -6.00 11.11
CA GLY A 83 -0.56 -5.86 12.50
C GLY A 83 0.66 -6.73 12.85
N ASP A 84 0.76 -7.91 12.26
CA ASP A 84 1.71 -8.95 12.71
C ASP A 84 2.80 -9.29 11.68
N GLY A 85 2.75 -8.69 10.48
CA GLY A 85 3.69 -9.03 9.42
C GLY A 85 3.56 -8.15 8.18
N TRP A 86 4.55 -8.26 7.31
CA TRP A 86 4.68 -7.47 6.09
C TRP A 86 5.34 -8.26 4.96
N GLY A 87 5.19 -7.78 3.74
CA GLY A 87 5.78 -8.43 2.58
C GLY A 87 5.47 -7.79 1.24
N THR A 88 5.58 -8.60 0.20
CA THR A 88 5.26 -8.23 -1.19
C THR A 88 4.04 -8.99 -1.67
N ALA A 89 3.15 -8.32 -2.40
CA ALA A 89 2.08 -8.93 -3.17
C ALA A 89 2.35 -8.74 -4.66
N VAL A 90 2.17 -9.78 -5.46
CA VAL A 90 2.29 -9.74 -6.92
C VAL A 90 0.95 -10.14 -7.49
N THR A 91 0.25 -9.19 -8.09
CA THR A 91 -1.00 -9.44 -8.81
C THR A 91 -0.69 -9.62 -10.30
N THR A 92 -1.16 -10.71 -10.90
CA THR A 92 -1.02 -10.99 -12.33
C THR A 92 -2.18 -10.41 -13.14
N GLY A 93 -2.03 -10.37 -14.47
CA GLY A 93 -3.09 -9.89 -15.36
C GLY A 93 -4.34 -10.76 -15.35
N ASP A 94 -4.22 -12.02 -14.93
CA ASP A 94 -5.29 -13.00 -14.79
C ASP A 94 -6.00 -12.89 -13.41
N GLY A 95 -5.55 -11.95 -12.57
CA GLY A 95 -6.12 -11.65 -11.26
C GLY A 95 -5.55 -12.47 -10.10
N ASP A 96 -4.65 -13.42 -10.37
CA ASP A 96 -4.01 -14.20 -9.31
C ASP A 96 -3.10 -13.31 -8.46
N ILE A 97 -3.11 -13.54 -7.14
CA ILE A 97 -2.33 -12.76 -6.18
C ILE A 97 -1.37 -13.69 -5.46
N SER A 98 -0.08 -13.50 -5.71
CA SER A 98 1.00 -14.15 -4.97
C SER A 98 1.50 -13.28 -3.83
N ILE A 99 1.43 -13.79 -2.60
CA ILE A 99 1.90 -13.15 -1.37
C ILE A 99 3.24 -13.77 -0.98
N VAL A 100 4.23 -12.92 -0.70
CA VAL A 100 5.54 -13.30 -0.14
C VAL A 100 5.71 -12.58 1.18
N VAL A 101 5.96 -13.32 2.26
CA VAL A 101 6.15 -12.74 3.60
C VAL A 101 7.63 -12.39 3.79
N GLY A 102 7.91 -11.10 3.98
CA GLY A 102 9.25 -10.59 4.25
C GLY A 102 9.63 -10.70 5.73
N GLY A 103 8.67 -10.47 6.63
CA GLY A 103 8.87 -10.52 8.06
C GLY A 103 7.56 -10.64 8.85
N GLY A 104 7.64 -11.24 10.04
CA GLY A 104 6.47 -11.49 10.88
C GLY A 104 5.58 -12.63 10.37
N THR A 105 4.28 -12.53 10.63
CA THR A 105 3.27 -13.53 10.27
C THR A 105 2.01 -12.90 9.70
N VAL A 106 1.30 -13.63 8.84
CA VAL A 106 -0.02 -13.22 8.32
C VAL A 106 -0.92 -14.44 8.15
N ARG A 107 -2.22 -14.28 8.40
CA ARG A 107 -3.23 -15.30 8.13
C ARG A 107 -3.88 -15.01 6.78
N ILE A 108 -3.84 -15.98 5.86
CA ILE A 108 -4.51 -15.94 4.57
C ILE A 108 -5.52 -17.09 4.51
N GLY A 109 -6.81 -16.77 4.57
CA GLY A 109 -7.89 -17.74 4.79
C GLY A 109 -7.63 -18.55 6.06
N ASP A 110 -7.49 -19.87 5.92
CA ASP A 110 -7.21 -20.78 7.04
C ASP A 110 -5.72 -21.09 7.24
N LYS A 111 -4.83 -20.45 6.47
CA LYS A 111 -3.38 -20.70 6.52
C LYS A 111 -2.65 -19.57 7.20
N TRP A 112 -1.69 -19.92 8.05
CA TRP A 112 -0.71 -18.98 8.59
C TRP A 112 0.57 -19.05 7.78
N LEU A 113 1.06 -17.90 7.34
CA LEU A 113 2.33 -17.72 6.64
C LEU A 113 3.29 -16.95 7.56
N ARG A 114 4.56 -17.33 7.55
CA ARG A 114 5.64 -16.68 8.30
C ARG A 114 6.71 -16.14 7.35
N ALA A 115 7.65 -15.35 7.87
CA ALA A 115 8.80 -14.86 7.11
C ALA A 115 9.47 -15.97 6.27
N GLY A 116 9.60 -15.73 4.97
CA GLY A 116 10.12 -16.70 3.99
C GLY A 116 9.05 -17.54 3.29
N ASP A 117 7.84 -17.62 3.84
CA ASP A 117 6.72 -18.32 3.19
C ASP A 117 6.15 -17.49 2.05
N SER A 118 5.52 -18.19 1.10
CA SER A 118 4.72 -17.58 0.05
C SER A 118 3.46 -18.39 -0.24
N ALA A 119 2.42 -17.72 -0.73
CA ALA A 119 1.18 -18.36 -1.14
C ALA A 119 0.58 -17.62 -2.33
N THR A 120 0.03 -18.37 -3.28
CA THR A 120 -0.76 -17.80 -4.38
C THR A 120 -2.24 -18.07 -4.11
N VAL A 121 -3.02 -17.00 -4.16
CA VAL A 121 -4.48 -17.06 -4.09
C VAL A 121 -4.99 -16.79 -5.50
N PRO A 122 -5.68 -17.74 -6.15
CA PRO A 122 -6.24 -17.51 -7.46
C PRO A 122 -7.36 -16.47 -7.40
N SER A 123 -7.60 -15.77 -8.51
CA SER A 123 -8.75 -14.86 -8.58
C SER A 123 -10.07 -15.62 -8.38
N PRO A 124 -11.08 -15.03 -7.70
CA PRO A 124 -12.43 -15.57 -7.74
C PRO A 124 -12.92 -15.61 -9.20
N PRO A 125 -13.68 -16.65 -9.60
CA PRO A 125 -14.21 -16.78 -10.97
C PRO A 125 -15.17 -15.66 -11.35
#